data_AF-A0A670I1S3-F1
#
_entry.id   AF-A0A670I1S3-F1
#
_cell.length_a   1.000
_cell.length_b   1.000
_cell.length_c   1.000
_cell.angle_alpha   90.00
_cell.angle_beta   90.00
_cell.angle_gamma   90.00
#
_symmetry.space_group_name_H-M   'P 1'
#
loop_
_entity.id
_entity.type
_entity.pdbx_description
1 polymer ?
#
loop_
_entity_poly.entity_id
_entity_poly.type
_entity_poly.pdbx_seq_one_letter_code
_entity_poly.pdbx_strand_id
1 'polypeptide(L)'
;MRDSRKGLLPVPTQAFCTHEDAKGNLKAKQKTPSFKNTIESVGRKIPHRIIQLIDENGENQGNIHRADVIRIMDERAVKLVLLQEKADPPVYRLMSGQQILEERLRLRDKQKASAKNGPVQQKELTFSTAIEQHDLDTKIKQIQQWIDKKHHVRVTLQQKRGGDGQKNMLAFFGQILDTMPGKATYLSEPRTVKEGRSTCVLRHMSNKEIQEYKRMEKNKGEEKGQH
;
A
#
# COMPACT_ATOMS: atom_id res chain seq x y z
N MET A 1 17.23 62.63 -60.69
CA MET A 1 16.92 63.55 -59.56
C MET A 1 15.48 63.28 -59.14
N ARG A 2 15.27 62.91 -57.85
CA ARG A 2 14.12 63.20 -56.93
C ARG A 2 12.70 63.22 -57.52
N ASP A 3 11.63 62.72 -56.93
CA ASP A 3 11.31 62.03 -55.67
C ASP A 3 9.86 61.53 -55.82
N SER A 4 9.51 60.65 -54.91
CA SER A 4 8.26 59.97 -54.56
C SER A 4 7.00 60.85 -54.44
N ARG A 5 5.81 60.23 -54.61
CA ARG A 5 4.84 59.93 -53.51
C ARG A 5 3.49 59.43 -54.06
N LYS A 6 3.08 58.23 -53.63
CA LYS A 6 1.70 57.69 -53.68
C LYS A 6 1.05 57.85 -52.30
N GLY A 7 -0.24 58.19 -52.23
CA GLY A 7 -1.13 58.09 -51.06
C GLY A 7 -2.56 58.26 -51.54
N LEU A 8 -3.42 57.22 -51.55
CA LEU A 8 -4.19 56.58 -50.47
C LEU A 8 -5.31 57.47 -49.91
N LEU A 9 -6.55 57.10 -50.23
CA LEU A 9 -7.79 57.70 -49.73
C LEU A 9 -8.21 57.10 -48.36
N PRO A 10 -8.94 57.87 -47.53
CA PRO A 10 -9.14 57.59 -46.11
C PRO A 10 -10.31 56.65 -45.80
N VAL A 11 -10.16 55.86 -44.73
CA VAL A 11 -11.19 54.99 -44.14
C VAL A 11 -11.78 55.70 -42.90
N PRO A 12 -13.12 55.70 -42.69
CA PRO A 12 -13.73 56.35 -41.54
C PRO A 12 -13.52 55.58 -40.22
N THR A 13 -13.35 56.38 -39.17
CA THR A 13 -13.12 56.11 -37.75
C THR A 13 -14.36 55.66 -36.98
N GLN A 14 -14.18 54.83 -35.93
CA GLN A 14 -14.71 54.99 -34.55
C GLN A 14 -13.84 54.12 -33.61
N ALA A 15 -13.02 54.71 -32.74
CA ALA A 15 -13.29 55.24 -31.38
C ALA A 15 -13.10 54.17 -30.27
N PHE A 16 -12.16 54.47 -29.38
CA PHE A 16 -11.73 53.69 -28.22
C PHE A 16 -12.83 53.56 -27.14
N CYS A 17 -12.91 52.40 -26.48
CA CYS A 17 -13.07 52.29 -25.03
C CYS A 17 -12.51 50.96 -24.53
N THR A 18 -11.64 51.04 -23.52
CA THR A 18 -10.95 49.98 -22.79
C THR A 18 -11.84 49.33 -21.73
N HIS A 19 -11.85 48.01 -21.67
CA HIS A 19 -11.92 47.29 -20.40
C HIS A 19 -11.08 46.00 -20.52
N GLU A 20 -10.04 45.91 -19.71
CA GLU A 20 -9.32 44.67 -19.48
C GLU A 20 -10.28 43.68 -18.82
N ASP A 21 -10.65 42.61 -19.51
CA ASP A 21 -11.29 41.47 -18.85
C ASP A 21 -10.50 40.19 -19.11
N ALA A 22 -9.89 39.77 -18.00
CA ALA A 22 -9.27 38.50 -17.71
C ALA A 22 -9.63 37.37 -18.68
N LYS A 23 -8.58 36.78 -19.28
CA LYS A 23 -8.61 35.42 -19.84
C LYS A 23 -9.05 34.43 -18.75
N GLY A 24 -10.35 34.25 -18.63
CA GLY A 24 -10.98 33.14 -17.91
C GLY A 24 -10.68 31.85 -18.64
N ASN A 25 -9.54 31.26 -18.30
CA ASN A 25 -9.18 29.90 -18.65
C ASN A 25 -10.29 28.97 -18.14
N LEU A 26 -11.17 28.53 -19.05
CA LEU A 26 -12.13 27.46 -18.81
C LEU A 26 -11.34 26.19 -18.52
N LYS A 27 -10.94 26.02 -17.26
CA LYS A 27 -10.44 24.76 -16.74
C LYS A 27 -11.58 23.75 -16.84
N ALA A 28 -11.60 23.01 -17.94
CA ALA A 28 -12.26 21.71 -18.01
C ALA A 28 -11.79 20.91 -16.80
N LYS A 29 -12.68 20.76 -15.83
CA LYS A 29 -12.45 20.01 -14.60
C LYS A 29 -12.31 18.55 -15.02
N GLN A 30 -11.10 18.14 -15.36
CA GLN A 30 -10.73 16.74 -15.50
C GLN A 30 -11.20 16.07 -14.21
N LYS A 31 -12.23 15.23 -14.32
CA LYS A 31 -12.63 14.33 -13.24
C LYS A 31 -11.47 13.38 -13.06
N THR A 32 -10.60 13.67 -12.10
CA THR A 32 -9.65 12.69 -11.61
C THR A 32 -10.48 11.48 -11.16
N PRO A 33 -10.23 10.26 -11.67
CA PRO A 33 -10.85 9.07 -11.10
C PRO A 33 -10.24 8.90 -9.72
N SER A 34 -10.92 9.46 -8.71
CA SER A 34 -10.63 9.19 -7.32
C SER A 34 -10.98 7.73 -7.10
N PHE A 35 -9.96 6.85 -7.11
CA PHE A 35 -10.08 5.47 -6.67
C PHE A 35 -10.44 5.46 -5.18
N LYS A 36 -11.72 5.67 -4.88
CA LYS A 36 -12.25 5.38 -3.56
C LYS A 36 -12.44 3.87 -3.53
N ASN A 37 -11.66 3.16 -2.72
CA ASN A 37 -11.84 1.73 -2.41
C ASN A 37 -13.12 1.50 -1.57
N THR A 38 -14.21 2.19 -1.92
CA THR A 38 -15.51 2.10 -1.27
C THR A 38 -16.43 1.38 -2.25
N ILE A 39 -16.95 0.23 -1.84
CA ILE A 39 -17.97 -0.50 -2.59
C ILE A 39 -19.19 0.42 -2.71
N GLU A 40 -19.49 0.87 -3.92
CA GLU A 40 -20.63 1.74 -4.19
C GLU A 40 -21.39 1.25 -5.43
N SER A 41 -22.69 1.50 -5.42
CA SER A 41 -23.55 1.24 -6.56
C SER A 41 -23.25 2.27 -7.65
N VAL A 42 -22.85 1.80 -8.82
CA VAL A 42 -22.56 2.63 -10.02
C VAL A 42 -23.84 3.28 -10.55
N GLY A 43 -24.99 2.65 -10.31
CA GLY A 43 -26.28 3.07 -10.85
C GLY A 43 -26.38 2.76 -12.35
N ARG A 44 -27.17 3.56 -13.08
CA ARG A 44 -27.47 3.32 -14.50
C ARG A 44 -26.45 3.89 -15.48
N LYS A 45 -25.55 4.77 -15.03
CA LYS A 45 -24.57 5.42 -15.90
C LYS A 45 -23.30 4.59 -16.01
N ILE A 46 -23.32 3.59 -16.88
CA ILE A 46 -22.20 2.68 -17.12
C ILE A 46 -21.33 3.24 -18.29
N PRO A 47 -20.06 3.59 -18.05
CA PRO A 47 -19.21 4.19 -19.09
C PRO A 47 -18.78 3.18 -20.17
N HIS A 48 -18.66 1.91 -19.81
CA HIS A 48 -18.16 0.84 -20.68
C HIS A 48 -19.29 0.16 -21.45
N ARG A 49 -19.05 -0.20 -22.71
CA ARG A 49 -20.04 -0.85 -23.59
C ARG A 49 -20.21 -2.34 -23.25
N ILE A 50 -19.09 -3.03 -23.09
CA ILE A 50 -19.02 -4.46 -22.75
C ILE A 50 -18.38 -4.55 -21.37
N ILE A 51 -18.99 -5.36 -20.51
CA ILE A 51 -18.56 -5.55 -19.13
C ILE A 51 -18.63 -7.02 -18.75
N GLN A 52 -17.73 -7.46 -17.87
CA GLN A 52 -17.84 -8.79 -17.28
C GLN A 52 -18.81 -8.73 -16.10
N LEU A 53 -19.87 -9.52 -16.13
CA LEU A 53 -20.93 -9.50 -15.11
C LEU A 53 -20.86 -10.73 -14.22
N ILE A 54 -20.90 -10.50 -12.91
CA ILE A 54 -21.07 -11.53 -11.89
C ILE A 54 -22.46 -11.37 -11.27
N ASP A 55 -23.22 -12.45 -11.19
CA ASP A 55 -24.55 -12.46 -10.60
C ASP A 55 -24.52 -12.37 -9.06
N GLU A 56 -25.69 -12.21 -8.44
CA GLU A 56 -25.83 -12.12 -6.97
C GLU A 56 -25.37 -13.40 -6.25
N ASN A 57 -25.53 -14.55 -6.92
CA ASN A 57 -25.09 -15.87 -6.43
C ASN A 57 -23.57 -16.08 -6.57
N GLY A 58 -22.86 -15.15 -7.21
CA GLY A 58 -21.43 -15.27 -7.49
C GLY A 58 -21.10 -16.02 -8.78
N GLU A 59 -22.09 -16.39 -9.58
CA GLU A 59 -21.91 -17.00 -10.89
C GLU A 59 -21.43 -15.98 -11.92
N ASN A 60 -20.46 -16.36 -12.75
CA ASN A 60 -19.93 -15.50 -13.80
C ASN A 60 -20.81 -15.63 -15.05
N GLN A 61 -21.51 -14.56 -15.42
CA GLN A 61 -22.36 -14.49 -16.60
C GLN A 61 -21.55 -14.12 -17.87
N GLY A 62 -20.24 -13.93 -17.72
CA GLY A 62 -19.34 -13.60 -18.83
C GLY A 62 -19.47 -12.15 -19.28
N ASN A 63 -19.18 -11.92 -20.56
CA ASN A 63 -19.11 -10.58 -21.15
C ASN A 63 -20.48 -10.20 -21.70
N ILE A 64 -21.10 -9.18 -21.11
CA ILE A 64 -22.46 -8.74 -21.44
C ILE A 64 -22.43 -7.27 -21.86
N HIS A 65 -23.34 -6.89 -22.76
CA HIS A 65 -23.52 -5.50 -23.16
C HIS A 65 -24.22 -4.71 -22.06
N ARG A 66 -23.81 -3.46 -21.82
CA ARG A 66 -24.37 -2.61 -20.75
C ARG A 66 -25.90 -2.49 -20.78
N ALA A 67 -26.52 -2.59 -21.96
CA ALA A 67 -27.96 -2.49 -22.13
C ALA A 67 -28.69 -3.69 -21.49
N ASP A 68 -28.18 -4.90 -21.67
CA ASP A 68 -28.75 -6.11 -21.09
C ASP A 68 -28.55 -6.12 -19.57
N VAL A 69 -27.42 -5.59 -19.09
CA VAL A 69 -27.18 -5.43 -17.65
C VAL A 69 -28.21 -4.50 -17.01
N ILE A 70 -28.54 -3.37 -17.65
CA ILE A 70 -29.58 -2.45 -17.17
C ILE A 70 -30.94 -3.16 -17.10
N ARG A 71 -31.27 -3.98 -18.10
CA ARG A 71 -32.51 -4.78 -18.09
C ARG A 71 -32.55 -5.76 -16.91
N ILE A 72 -31.46 -6.51 -16.68
CA ILE A 72 -31.36 -7.45 -15.55
C ILE A 72 -31.49 -6.71 -14.21
N MET A 73 -30.89 -5.52 -14.10
CA MET A 73 -31.03 -4.68 -12.91
C MET A 73 -32.48 -4.28 -12.65
N ASP A 74 -33.23 -3.92 -13.70
CA ASP A 74 -34.63 -3.50 -13.60
C ASP A 74 -35.56 -4.70 -13.32
N GLU A 75 -35.31 -5.86 -13.95
CA GLU A 75 -36.09 -7.09 -13.77
C GLU A 75 -35.96 -7.67 -12.36
N ARG A 76 -34.75 -7.62 -11.78
CA ARG A 76 -34.47 -8.20 -10.46
C ARG A 76 -34.44 -7.17 -9.33
N ALA A 77 -34.59 -5.88 -9.64
CA ALA A 77 -34.47 -4.76 -8.69
C ALA A 77 -33.13 -4.72 -7.92
N VAL A 78 -32.05 -5.12 -8.59
CA VAL A 78 -30.70 -5.24 -8.01
C VAL A 78 -29.81 -4.06 -8.37
N LYS A 79 -28.70 -3.90 -7.64
CA LYS A 79 -27.74 -2.82 -7.87
C LYS A 79 -26.46 -3.34 -8.48
N LEU A 80 -25.89 -2.56 -9.39
CA LEU A 80 -24.62 -2.85 -10.04
C LEU A 80 -23.47 -2.21 -9.27
N VAL A 81 -22.51 -3.03 -8.88
CA VAL A 81 -21.30 -2.63 -8.13
C VAL A 81 -20.09 -2.88 -9.01
N LEU A 82 -19.20 -1.89 -9.10
CA LEU A 82 -17.91 -2.05 -9.76
C LEU A 82 -16.92 -2.75 -8.82
N LEU A 83 -16.40 -3.91 -9.23
CA LEU A 83 -15.38 -4.63 -8.47
C LEU A 83 -13.98 -4.29 -8.97
N GLN A 84 -13.75 -4.40 -10.28
CA GLN A 84 -12.43 -4.20 -10.88
C GLN A 84 -12.54 -3.34 -12.14
N GLU A 85 -12.12 -2.08 -12.05
CA GLU A 85 -12.09 -1.17 -13.19
C GLU A 85 -10.90 -1.44 -14.13
N LYS A 86 -9.79 -1.95 -13.59
CA LYS A 86 -8.54 -2.16 -14.34
C LYS A 86 -8.52 -3.41 -15.21
N ALA A 87 -9.55 -4.25 -15.13
CA ALA A 87 -9.68 -5.43 -15.96
C ALA A 87 -10.19 -5.05 -17.37
N ASP A 88 -9.78 -5.80 -18.39
CA ASP A 88 -10.28 -5.65 -19.76
C ASP A 88 -10.98 -6.95 -20.20
N PRO A 89 -12.32 -7.02 -20.21
CA PRO A 89 -13.29 -5.97 -19.87
C PRO A 89 -13.46 -5.75 -18.35
N PRO A 90 -13.95 -4.57 -17.89
CA PRO A 90 -14.09 -4.29 -16.47
C PRO A 90 -15.15 -5.17 -15.79
N VAL A 91 -14.88 -5.55 -14.54
CA VAL A 91 -15.70 -6.52 -13.78
C VAL A 91 -16.69 -5.81 -12.87
N TYR A 92 -17.97 -6.11 -13.08
CA TYR A 92 -19.09 -5.67 -12.26
C TYR A 92 -19.80 -6.85 -11.63
N ARG A 93 -20.41 -6.62 -10.47
CA ARG A 93 -21.23 -7.60 -9.77
C ARG A 93 -22.61 -7.03 -9.45
N LEU A 94 -23.63 -7.84 -9.62
CA LEU A 94 -24.99 -7.57 -9.15
C LEU A 94 -25.06 -7.90 -7.65
N MET A 95 -25.57 -6.97 -6.86
CA MET A 95 -25.75 -7.14 -5.43
C MET A 95 -27.04 -6.46 -4.98
N SER A 96 -27.66 -7.03 -3.95
CA SER A 96 -28.77 -6.38 -3.24
C SER A 96 -28.27 -5.24 -2.35
N GLY A 97 -29.18 -4.35 -1.94
CA GLY A 97 -28.83 -3.24 -1.05
C GLY A 97 -28.25 -3.70 0.31
N GLN A 98 -28.73 -4.83 0.83
CA GLN A 98 -28.25 -5.41 2.08
C GLN A 98 -26.83 -5.99 1.92
N GLN A 99 -26.57 -6.73 0.84
CA GLN A 99 -25.25 -7.26 0.53
C GLN A 99 -24.21 -6.15 0.39
N ILE A 100 -24.57 -5.04 -0.25
CA ILE A 100 -23.69 -3.87 -0.38
C ILE A 100 -23.35 -3.28 1.00
N LEU A 101 -24.33 -3.19 1.91
CA LEU A 101 -24.10 -2.69 3.26
C LEU A 101 -23.18 -3.61 4.05
N GLU A 102 -23.41 -4.92 3.98
CA GLU A 102 -22.59 -5.91 4.67
C GLU A 102 -21.15 -5.88 4.17
N GLU A 103 -20.94 -5.88 2.86
CA GLU A 103 -19.59 -5.80 2.29
C GLU A 103 -18.90 -4.47 2.61
N ARG A 104 -19.64 -3.35 2.67
CA ARG A 104 -19.12 -2.07 3.18
C ARG A 104 -18.66 -2.16 4.64
N LEU A 105 -19.46 -2.78 5.51
CA LEU A 105 -19.11 -2.98 6.92
C LEU A 105 -17.88 -3.87 7.04
N ARG A 106 -17.86 -5.00 6.31
CA ARG A 106 -16.73 -5.92 6.26
C ARG A 106 -15.45 -5.24 5.78
N LEU A 107 -15.52 -4.41 4.73
CA LEU A 107 -14.38 -3.63 4.27
C LEU A 107 -13.93 -2.60 5.30
N ARG A 108 -14.88 -1.92 5.96
CA ARG A 108 -14.57 -0.96 7.02
C ARG A 108 -13.84 -1.64 8.19
N ASP A 109 -14.27 -2.83 8.60
CA ASP A 109 -13.64 -3.55 9.70
C ASP A 109 -12.26 -4.09 9.31
N LYS A 110 -12.10 -4.58 8.07
CA LYS A 110 -10.79 -4.90 7.50
C LYS A 110 -9.86 -3.67 7.49
N GLN A 111 -10.37 -2.50 7.08
CA GLN A 111 -9.61 -1.25 7.08
C GLN A 111 -9.25 -0.78 8.49
N LYS A 112 -10.14 -0.92 9.48
CA LYS A 112 -9.82 -0.64 10.89
C LYS A 112 -8.74 -1.59 11.41
N ALA A 113 -8.83 -2.88 11.07
CA ALA A 113 -7.83 -3.87 11.46
C ALA A 113 -6.46 -3.60 10.82
N SER A 114 -6.42 -3.18 9.55
CA SER A 114 -5.16 -2.80 8.89
C SER A 114 -4.65 -1.45 9.35
N ALA A 115 -5.52 -0.47 9.57
CA ALA A 115 -5.15 0.86 10.07
C ALA A 115 -4.59 0.82 11.50
N LYS A 116 -5.06 -0.10 12.36
CA LYS A 116 -4.47 -0.34 13.69
C LYS A 116 -2.97 -0.63 13.63
N ASN A 117 -2.52 -1.32 12.57
CA ASN A 117 -1.13 -1.72 12.42
C ASN A 117 -0.29 -0.73 11.60
N GLY A 118 -0.92 0.32 11.04
CA GLY A 118 -0.26 1.30 10.17
C GLY A 118 0.35 0.71 8.89
N PRO A 119 0.90 1.54 8.00
CA PRO A 119 1.72 1.04 6.90
C PRO A 119 3.00 0.40 7.45
N VAL A 120 3.35 -0.79 6.97
CA VAL A 120 4.61 -1.46 7.30
C VAL A 120 5.75 -0.63 6.71
N GLN A 121 6.48 0.08 7.57
CA GLN A 121 7.67 0.84 7.18
C GLN A 121 8.92 -0.02 7.37
N GLN A 122 9.92 0.19 6.51
CA GLN A 122 11.26 -0.32 6.73
C GLN A 122 12.04 0.71 7.55
N LYS A 123 12.44 0.34 8.76
CA LYS A 123 13.33 1.12 9.62
C LYS A 123 14.74 0.57 9.48
N GLU A 124 15.74 1.43 9.54
CA GLU A 124 17.13 1.04 9.37
C GLU A 124 17.92 1.41 10.61
N LEU A 125 18.73 0.47 11.10
CA LEU A 125 19.58 0.66 12.26
C LEU A 125 21.00 0.19 11.95
N THR A 126 21.97 1.01 12.29
CA THR A 126 23.38 0.68 12.10
C THR A 126 24.08 0.50 13.44
N PHE A 127 24.79 -0.61 13.57
CA PHE A 127 25.63 -0.97 14.70
C PHE A 127 27.10 -0.86 14.30
N SER A 128 27.94 -0.56 15.28
CA SER A 128 29.38 -0.65 15.15
C SER A 128 29.88 -1.85 15.94
N THR A 129 30.96 -2.50 15.49
CA THR A 129 31.52 -3.67 16.18
C THR A 129 32.09 -3.36 17.57
N ALA A 130 32.40 -2.10 17.87
CA ALA A 130 32.89 -1.63 19.17
C ALA A 130 31.78 -1.00 20.04
N ILE A 131 30.53 -1.46 19.87
CA ILE A 131 29.40 -0.97 20.64
C ILE A 131 29.50 -1.39 22.11
N GLU A 132 29.17 -0.47 23.01
CA GLU A 132 29.09 -0.74 24.44
C GLU A 132 27.79 -1.49 24.79
N GLN A 133 27.83 -2.33 25.83
CA GLN A 133 26.69 -3.15 26.24
C GLN A 133 25.43 -2.32 26.56
N HIS A 134 25.57 -1.12 27.13
CA HIS A 134 24.44 -0.24 27.44
C HIS A 134 23.77 0.33 26.18
N ASP A 135 24.56 0.77 25.20
CA ASP A 135 24.05 1.25 23.91
C ASP A 135 23.38 0.11 23.12
N LEU A 136 23.94 -1.10 23.21
CA LEU A 136 23.38 -2.31 22.61
C LEU A 136 21.96 -2.59 23.14
N ASP A 137 21.79 -2.63 24.47
CA ASP A 137 20.48 -2.88 25.09
C ASP A 137 19.44 -1.84 24.67
N THR A 138 19.84 -0.55 24.64
CA THR A 138 18.96 0.55 24.22
C THR A 138 18.50 0.37 22.77
N LYS A 139 19.43 -0.01 21.87
CA LYS A 139 19.11 -0.29 20.46
C LYS A 139 18.26 -1.54 20.30
N ILE A 140 18.47 -2.60 21.09
CA ILE A 140 17.62 -3.79 21.07
C ILE A 140 16.18 -3.43 21.50
N LYS A 141 16.01 -2.63 22.56
CA LYS A 141 14.69 -2.12 22.97
C LYS A 141 14.02 -1.31 21.85
N GLN A 142 14.78 -0.49 21.13
CA GLN A 142 14.28 0.24 19.97
C GLN A 142 13.82 -0.70 18.83
N ILE A 143 14.60 -1.75 18.53
CA ILE A 143 14.21 -2.78 17.57
C ILE A 143 12.92 -3.46 18.02
N GLN A 144 12.82 -3.86 19.30
CA GLN A 144 11.63 -4.50 19.85
C GLN A 144 10.38 -3.63 19.69
N GLN A 145 10.48 -2.32 19.98
CA GLN A 145 9.37 -1.38 19.78
C GLN A 145 8.95 -1.27 18.31
N TRP A 146 9.89 -1.31 17.37
CA TRP A 146 9.56 -1.29 15.94
C TRP A 146 8.93 -2.59 15.45
N ILE A 147 9.42 -3.73 15.95
CA ILE A 147 8.86 -5.04 15.63
C ILE A 147 7.43 -5.14 16.17
N ASP A 148 7.17 -4.68 17.39
CA ASP A 148 5.82 -4.66 17.99
C ASP A 148 4.82 -3.84 17.15
N LYS A 149 5.27 -2.71 16.60
CA LYS A 149 4.54 -1.90 15.62
C LYS A 149 4.46 -2.52 14.21
N LYS A 150 4.82 -3.79 14.06
CA LYS A 150 4.82 -4.55 12.79
C LYS A 150 5.67 -3.91 11.68
N HIS A 151 6.72 -3.18 12.04
CA HIS A 151 7.67 -2.65 11.07
C HIS A 151 8.75 -3.68 10.71
N HIS A 152 9.32 -3.56 9.52
CA HIS A 152 10.52 -4.31 9.15
C HIS A 152 11.74 -3.53 9.59
N VAL A 153 12.73 -4.20 10.18
CA VAL A 153 13.94 -3.56 10.68
C VAL A 153 15.15 -4.10 9.95
N ARG A 154 15.78 -3.27 9.12
CA ARG A 154 17.06 -3.58 8.49
C ARG A 154 18.18 -3.23 9.47
N VAL A 155 18.85 -4.26 9.97
CA VAL A 155 20.00 -4.10 10.85
C VAL A 155 21.26 -4.22 10.04
N THR A 156 22.11 -3.19 10.09
CA THR A 156 23.46 -3.19 9.49
C THR A 156 24.48 -3.22 10.62
N LEU A 157 25.45 -4.12 10.55
CA LEU A 157 26.65 -4.09 11.39
C LEU A 157 27.83 -3.62 10.53
N GLN A 158 28.51 -2.58 10.99
CA GLN A 158 29.71 -2.03 10.38
C GLN A 158 30.92 -2.27 11.27
N GLN A 159 31.94 -2.87 10.68
CA GLN A 159 33.22 -3.10 11.32
C GLN A 159 34.05 -1.82 11.31
N LYS A 160 34.56 -1.45 12.48
CA LYS A 160 35.55 -0.37 12.58
C LYS A 160 36.88 -0.85 11.96
N ARG A 161 37.56 0.02 11.20
CA ARG A 161 38.84 -0.31 10.54
C ARG A 161 39.85 -0.87 11.56
N GLY A 162 40.45 -2.02 11.24
CA GLY A 162 41.58 -2.60 11.99
C GLY A 162 41.30 -3.83 12.87
N GLY A 163 40.06 -4.36 12.91
CA GLY A 163 39.75 -5.60 13.65
C GLY A 163 39.75 -6.84 12.74
N ASP A 164 40.21 -7.98 13.25
CA ASP A 164 39.95 -9.31 12.66
C ASP A 164 38.57 -9.80 13.15
N GLY A 165 37.70 -10.27 12.25
CA GLY A 165 36.42 -10.84 12.70
C GLY A 165 35.22 -10.74 11.78
N GLN A 166 35.34 -11.22 10.53
CA GLN A 166 34.15 -11.55 9.74
C GLN A 166 33.24 -12.57 10.44
N LYS A 167 33.82 -13.52 11.20
CA LYS A 167 33.09 -14.58 11.93
C LYS A 167 32.26 -14.07 13.11
N ASN A 168 32.65 -12.96 13.73
CA ASN A 168 31.97 -12.44 14.93
C ASN A 168 30.69 -11.65 14.59
N MET A 169 30.57 -11.16 13.36
CA MET A 169 29.41 -10.37 12.93
C MET A 169 28.14 -11.20 12.77
N LEU A 170 28.25 -12.46 12.33
CA LEU A 170 27.08 -13.31 12.12
C LEU A 170 26.46 -13.75 13.45
N ALA A 171 27.32 -14.13 14.41
CA ALA A 171 26.91 -14.52 15.76
C ALA A 171 26.17 -13.40 16.50
N PHE A 172 26.58 -12.14 16.27
CA PHE A 172 25.93 -10.97 16.86
C PHE A 172 24.44 -10.86 16.49
N PHE A 173 24.07 -11.17 15.25
CA PHE A 173 22.66 -11.17 14.85
C PHE A 173 21.86 -12.27 15.57
N GLY A 174 22.47 -13.44 15.78
CA GLY A 174 21.90 -14.52 16.58
C GLY A 174 21.57 -14.07 18.00
N GLN A 175 22.53 -13.43 18.68
CA GLN A 175 22.34 -12.88 20.02
C GLN A 175 21.19 -11.88 20.10
N ILE A 176 21.05 -10.99 19.11
CA ILE A 176 19.93 -10.05 19.06
C ILE A 176 18.59 -10.79 18.98
N LEU A 177 18.50 -11.84 18.16
CA LEU A 177 17.27 -12.60 18.00
C LEU A 177 16.92 -13.39 19.27
N ASP A 178 17.92 -13.98 19.91
CA ASP A 178 17.77 -14.72 21.18
C ASP A 178 17.30 -13.82 22.33
N THR A 179 17.60 -12.51 22.27
CA THR A 179 17.13 -11.53 23.26
C THR A 179 15.61 -11.25 23.14
N MET A 180 14.99 -11.59 22.01
CA MET A 180 13.56 -11.38 21.76
C MET A 180 12.89 -12.63 21.17
N PRO A 181 12.89 -13.75 21.91
CA PRO A 181 12.29 -14.97 21.45
C PRO A 181 10.76 -14.80 21.37
N GLY A 182 10.11 -15.51 20.45
CA GLY A 182 8.66 -15.41 20.34
C GLY A 182 8.12 -14.12 19.70
N LYS A 183 8.98 -13.16 19.32
CA LYS A 183 8.57 -11.86 18.75
C LYS A 183 9.02 -11.62 17.31
N ALA A 184 10.30 -11.83 17.03
CA ALA A 184 10.91 -11.51 15.74
C ALA A 184 11.41 -12.76 15.01
N THR A 185 11.48 -12.69 13.68
CA THR A 185 12.14 -13.67 12.82
C THR A 185 12.85 -12.97 11.66
N TYR A 186 13.76 -13.66 10.98
CA TYR A 186 14.43 -13.13 9.80
C TYR A 186 13.45 -13.07 8.62
N LEU A 187 13.33 -11.88 8.02
CA LEU A 187 12.81 -11.72 6.66
C LEU A 187 13.94 -11.95 5.64
N SER A 188 15.14 -11.46 5.95
CA SER A 188 16.36 -11.77 5.22
C SER A 188 17.41 -12.19 6.24
N GLU A 189 17.94 -13.38 6.04
CA GLU A 189 19.07 -13.90 6.82
C GLU A 189 20.27 -12.95 6.77
N PRO A 190 21.10 -12.95 7.82
CA PRO A 190 22.30 -12.13 7.88
C PRO A 190 23.26 -12.50 6.75
N ARG A 191 23.60 -11.51 5.92
CA ARG A 191 24.55 -11.64 4.81
C ARG A 191 25.61 -10.57 4.87
N THR A 192 26.85 -10.95 4.55
CA THR A 192 27.97 -10.03 4.37
C THR A 192 27.88 -9.39 2.98
N VAL A 193 27.71 -8.07 2.92
CA VAL A 193 27.47 -7.35 1.65
C VAL A 193 28.77 -6.74 1.09
N LYS A 194 29.61 -6.19 1.95
CA LYS A 194 30.94 -5.62 1.62
C LYS A 194 31.95 -6.04 2.68
N GLU A 195 33.24 -5.93 2.40
CA GLU A 195 34.30 -6.13 3.41
C GLU A 195 34.01 -5.28 4.65
N GLY A 196 33.71 -5.94 5.78
CA GLY A 196 33.37 -5.30 7.04
C GLY A 196 31.93 -4.78 7.19
N ARG A 197 30.99 -5.10 6.29
CA ARG A 197 29.56 -4.74 6.45
C ARG A 197 28.65 -5.96 6.29
N SER A 198 27.91 -6.25 7.37
CA SER A 198 26.91 -7.32 7.40
C SER A 198 25.52 -6.74 7.60
N THR A 199 24.50 -7.32 6.96
CA THR A 199 23.13 -6.83 7.07
C THR A 199 22.14 -7.97 7.22
N CYS A 200 21.10 -7.78 8.03
CA CYS A 200 19.93 -8.64 8.08
C CYS A 200 18.65 -7.80 8.07
N VAL A 201 17.51 -8.44 7.80
CA VAL A 201 16.20 -7.80 7.92
C VAL A 201 15.34 -8.62 8.85
N LEU A 202 14.85 -7.99 9.92
CA LEU A 202 13.97 -8.58 10.91
C LEU A 202 12.52 -8.18 10.63
N ARG A 203 11.60 -9.11 10.89
CA ARG A 203 10.15 -8.89 10.86
C ARG A 203 9.50 -9.43 12.12
N HIS A 204 8.28 -8.96 12.39
CA HIS A 204 7.43 -9.61 13.39
C HIS A 204 7.06 -11.02 12.91
N MET A 205 7.05 -11.99 13.83
CA MET A 205 6.51 -13.32 13.57
C MET A 205 5.01 -13.30 13.24
N SER A 206 4.56 -14.17 12.35
CA SER A 206 3.16 -14.38 12.06
C SER A 206 2.44 -14.94 13.28
N ASN A 207 1.12 -14.69 13.39
CA ASN A 207 0.31 -15.26 14.45
C ASN A 207 0.42 -16.80 14.51
N LYS A 208 0.61 -17.46 13.35
CA LYS A 208 0.85 -18.91 13.28
C LYS A 208 2.19 -19.30 13.90
N GLU A 209 3.28 -18.63 13.51
CA GLU A 209 4.65 -18.86 14.03
C GLU A 209 4.71 -18.63 15.56
N ILE A 210 4.00 -17.61 16.07
CA ILE A 210 3.91 -17.34 17.51
C ILE A 210 3.16 -18.47 18.24
N GLN A 211 2.08 -18.99 17.65
CA GLN A 211 1.33 -20.10 18.24
C GLN A 211 2.17 -21.38 18.27
N GLU A 212 2.92 -21.67 17.21
CA GLU A 212 3.86 -22.79 17.16
C GLU A 212 4.96 -22.65 18.22
N TYR A 213 5.56 -21.45 18.33
CA TYR A 213 6.55 -21.16 19.36
C TYR A 213 5.98 -21.42 20.78
N LYS A 214 4.78 -20.92 21.08
CA LYS A 214 4.10 -21.17 22.37
C LYS A 214 3.80 -22.64 22.63
N ARG A 215 3.43 -23.41 21.59
CA ARG A 215 3.20 -24.86 21.71
C ARG A 215 4.50 -25.60 22.01
N MET A 216 5.59 -25.23 21.33
CA MET A 216 6.91 -25.80 21.55
C MET A 216 7.44 -25.51 22.97
N GLU A 217 7.21 -24.31 23.50
CA GLU A 217 7.58 -23.99 24.89
C GLU A 217 6.77 -24.78 25.91
N LYS A 218 5.46 -24.98 25.67
CA LYS A 218 4.60 -25.76 26.57
C LYS A 218 5.05 -27.21 26.65
N ASN A 219 5.36 -27.84 25.51
CA ASN A 219 5.85 -29.23 25.47
C ASN A 219 7.20 -29.40 26.19
N LYS A 220 8.12 -28.42 26.08
CA LYS A 220 9.40 -28.45 26.81
C LYS A 220 9.26 -28.31 28.33
N GLY A 221 8.17 -27.71 28.80
CA GLY A 221 7.86 -27.61 30.23
C GLY A 221 7.34 -28.92 30.83
N GLU A 222 6.60 -29.71 30.05
CA GLU A 222 6.00 -30.97 30.48
C GLU A 222 7.03 -32.11 30.60
N GLU A 223 8.07 -32.13 29.75
CA GLU A 223 9.17 -33.11 29.83
C GLU A 223 10.12 -32.88 31.02
N LYS A 224 10.22 -31.65 31.54
CA LYS A 224 11.06 -31.32 32.69
C LYS A 224 10.40 -31.57 34.05
N GLY A 225 9.11 -31.92 34.07
CA GLY A 225 8.36 -32.24 35.29
C GLY A 225 8.27 -33.74 35.60
N GLN A 226 8.94 -34.60 34.82
CA GLN A 226 8.93 -36.07 34.96
C GLN A 226 10.31 -36.66 35.33
N HIS A 227 11.21 -35.86 35.91
CA HIS A 227 12.45 -36.33 36.50
C HIS A 227 12.61 -35.83 37.93
#